data_AF-M9LR41-F1
#
_entry.id   AF-M9LR41-F1
#
_cell.length_a   1.000
_cell.length_b   1.000
_cell.length_c   1.000
_cell.angle_alpha   90.00
_cell.angle_beta   90.00
_cell.angle_gamma   90.00
#
_symmetry.space_group_name_H-M   'P 1'
#
loop_
_entity.id
_entity.type
_entity.pdbx_description
1 polymer ?
#
loop_
_entity_poly.entity_id
_entity_poly.type
_entity_poly.pdbx_seq_one_letter_code
_entity_poly.pdbx_strand_id
1 'polypeptide(L)'
;MKGSGFSLASNSDIKIDVIIPAIDKDLGTLPYVIDGVRKYVRHPIGRIFVVAPDSPKIKAVCHLKGCAFIHESTVLPLRKKQIAYRSKRWERSGWLYQQLLKLGSSSVARQRHFLVIDADTVLIRPHRFYADGKQLFYYRNWSQPEYFVTYRKLLGTKAPRPRSFVTHYMLFDKTKLRSLKNKIEARHGTKWFKAILKSVNRKKQFGFSEFETYGNYVYSVHPGKVQLKSALNKSLSTIPSALSGSAVGKLAQRYRSLSFHKRKSYARSLKTSARKNVLSKWLKTKAILKDPKVRMLVPETRRMNEKSLREMLRRYSMVYIKPEAGSYGRGVMRVEQGNGSYSYQKKEKKRVFDSFPSMYQSIVRNKRKRPYLVQEGIHLLKYKGRRFDIRVMVQRKRKRAWEMTGIIGRVAHPRKIVTNYHSGGKPTEVRTLLRPFASGENLSKIEKTLSKAGYDAAKALSRTYPGLNMVGADIGLDNRLRPWIIELNTNPDPYIFRHLADKSIARKVLSYARALKRIPPAKSKPKRYSNRSLSRNT
;
A
#
# COMPACT_ATOMS: atom_id res chain seq x y z
N MET A 1 18.00 29.52 36.30
CA MET A 1 19.43 29.38 35.89
C MET A 1 19.52 29.14 34.39
N LYS A 2 20.15 30.06 33.67
CA LYS A 2 20.40 30.01 32.22
C LYS A 2 21.35 28.85 31.92
N GLY A 3 20.88 27.81 31.24
CA GLY A 3 21.72 26.71 30.76
C GLY A 3 22.45 27.12 29.48
N SER A 4 23.78 27.14 29.55
CA SER A 4 24.72 27.53 28.50
C SER A 4 24.37 26.97 27.11
N GLY A 5 24.22 27.89 26.14
CA GLY A 5 24.00 27.57 24.74
C GLY A 5 25.24 26.94 24.12
N PHE A 6 25.21 25.62 23.90
CA PHE A 6 26.27 24.90 23.23
C PHE A 6 26.38 25.29 21.75
N SER A 7 27.52 25.84 21.34
CA SER A 7 27.87 26.06 19.93
C SER A 7 28.06 24.71 19.23
N LEU A 8 27.10 24.35 18.37
CA LEU A 8 27.23 23.21 17.44
C LEU A 8 28.10 23.56 16.21
N ALA A 9 28.84 24.67 16.25
CA ALA A 9 29.54 25.18 15.08
C ALA A 9 30.84 24.41 14.77
N SER A 10 31.50 23.81 15.77
CA SER A 10 32.75 23.07 15.53
C SER A 10 32.50 21.62 15.09
N ASN A 11 33.22 21.19 14.06
CA ASN A 11 33.30 19.80 13.64
C ASN A 11 33.99 18.97 14.73
N SER A 12 33.64 17.69 14.84
CA SER A 12 34.35 16.74 15.71
C SER A 12 35.48 16.06 14.95
N ASP A 13 36.61 15.76 15.59
CA ASP A 13 37.70 15.00 14.93
C ASP A 13 37.49 13.48 14.95
N ILE A 14 36.46 13.00 15.65
CA ILE A 14 36.15 11.59 15.73
C ILE A 14 35.51 11.14 14.43
N LYS A 15 36.28 10.36 13.66
CA LYS A 15 35.82 9.69 12.45
C LYS A 15 34.82 8.59 12.77
N ILE A 16 33.71 8.57 12.03
CA ILE A 16 32.63 7.59 12.22
C ILE A 16 32.23 6.94 10.90
N ASP A 17 31.89 5.66 10.95
CA ASP A 17 31.13 5.04 9.85
C ASP A 17 29.64 5.30 10.02
N VAL A 18 28.87 5.16 8.95
CA VAL A 18 27.41 5.27 8.98
C VAL A 18 26.78 3.99 8.48
N ILE A 19 25.81 3.46 9.20
CA ILE A 19 25.16 2.20 8.89
C ILE A 19 23.65 2.42 8.79
N ILE A 20 23.11 2.03 7.63
CA ILE A 20 21.71 2.26 7.27
C ILE A 20 21.06 0.92 6.91
N PRO A 21 20.40 0.23 7.85
CA PRO A 21 19.59 -0.93 7.53
C PRO A 21 18.39 -0.53 6.68
N ALA A 22 18.28 -1.07 5.47
CA ALA A 22 17.29 -0.67 4.48
C ALA A 22 16.66 -1.88 3.77
N ILE A 23 15.42 -1.72 3.29
CA ILE A 23 14.77 -2.66 2.36
C ILE A 23 14.08 -1.88 1.23
N ASP A 24 13.56 -2.58 0.22
CA ASP A 24 12.92 -1.95 -0.96
C ASP A 24 11.82 -0.92 -0.63
N LYS A 25 11.19 -1.02 0.55
CA LYS A 25 10.17 -0.04 0.98
C LYS A 25 10.75 1.38 1.16
N ASP A 26 12.05 1.45 1.43
CA ASP A 26 12.81 2.64 1.79
C ASP A 26 13.45 3.32 0.57
N LEU A 27 13.30 2.78 -0.65
CA LEU A 27 13.89 3.36 -1.88
C LEU A 27 13.49 4.82 -2.14
N GLY A 28 12.31 5.23 -1.67
CA GLY A 28 11.85 6.61 -1.80
C GLY A 28 12.45 7.58 -0.78
N THR A 29 13.10 7.09 0.28
CA THR A 29 13.67 7.88 1.38
C THR A 29 15.17 7.74 1.48
N LEU A 30 15.72 6.54 1.27
CA LEU A 30 17.12 6.19 1.44
C LEU A 30 18.11 7.17 0.77
N PRO A 31 17.92 7.62 -0.50
CA PRO A 31 18.80 8.61 -1.09
C PRO A 31 18.90 9.91 -0.28
N TYR A 32 17.77 10.40 0.24
CA TYR A 32 17.69 11.62 1.04
C TYR A 32 18.27 11.43 2.45
N VAL A 33 18.18 10.21 3.00
CA VAL A 33 18.86 9.89 4.26
C VAL A 33 20.37 9.98 4.09
N ILE A 34 20.92 9.40 3.00
CA ILE A 34 22.35 9.46 2.69
C ILE A 34 22.81 10.91 2.49
N ASP A 35 22.07 11.70 1.71
CA ASP A 35 22.39 13.10 1.46
C ASP A 35 22.30 13.93 2.76
N GLY A 36 21.27 13.69 3.58
CA GLY A 36 21.11 14.35 4.87
C GLY A 36 22.23 14.00 5.85
N VAL A 37 22.68 12.74 5.88
CA VAL A 37 23.84 12.32 6.66
C VAL A 37 25.08 13.10 6.23
N ARG A 38 25.42 13.12 4.94
CA ARG A 38 26.59 13.84 4.43
C ARG A 38 26.54 15.33 4.75
N LYS A 39 25.36 15.94 4.57
CA LYS A 39 25.20 17.38 4.74
C LYS A 39 25.23 17.82 6.21
N TYR A 40 24.70 16.99 7.11
CA TYR A 40 24.38 17.43 8.46
C TYR A 40 25.11 16.71 9.58
N VAL A 41 25.82 15.61 9.34
CA VAL A 41 26.66 15.00 10.36
C VAL A 41 27.97 15.79 10.49
N ARG A 42 28.27 16.27 11.70
CA ARG A 42 29.47 17.07 12.04
C ARG A 42 30.60 16.20 12.59
N HIS A 43 30.85 15.10 11.89
CA HIS A 43 31.95 14.16 12.11
C HIS A 43 32.54 13.80 10.74
N PRO A 44 33.85 13.59 10.63
CA PRO A 44 34.45 12.94 9.47
C PRO A 44 33.76 11.61 9.23
N ILE A 45 33.07 11.50 8.09
CA ILE A 45 32.41 10.25 7.70
C ILE A 45 33.47 9.37 7.03
N GLY A 46 33.67 8.17 7.57
CA GLY A 46 34.42 7.10 6.91
C GLY A 46 33.62 6.54 5.74
N ARG A 47 33.05 5.34 5.92
CA ARG A 47 32.21 4.71 4.89
C ARG A 47 30.74 4.72 5.33
N ILE A 48 29.86 4.94 4.36
CA ILE A 48 28.42 4.73 4.51
C ILE A 48 28.11 3.31 4.01
N PHE A 49 27.65 2.45 4.92
CA PHE A 49 27.22 1.09 4.65
C PHE A 49 25.69 1.00 4.63
N VAL A 50 25.14 0.48 3.54
CA VAL A 50 23.72 0.14 3.45
C VAL A 50 23.59 -1.36 3.64
N VAL A 51 22.99 -1.75 4.77
CA VAL A 51 22.77 -3.16 5.13
C VAL A 51 21.38 -3.57 4.66
N ALA A 52 21.31 -4.52 3.72
CA ALA A 52 20.05 -4.86 3.07
C ALA A 52 20.03 -6.32 2.59
N PRO A 53 18.83 -6.89 2.33
CA PRO A 53 18.72 -8.13 1.58
C PRO A 53 19.21 -7.91 0.14
N ASP A 54 19.48 -8.99 -0.59
CA ASP A 54 19.86 -8.90 -1.99
C ASP A 54 18.77 -8.20 -2.83
N SER A 55 19.05 -6.96 -3.22
CA SER A 55 18.14 -6.08 -3.96
C SER A 55 18.93 -5.29 -5.00
N PRO A 56 18.70 -5.54 -6.31
CA PRO A 56 19.32 -4.77 -7.39
C PRO A 56 19.03 -3.26 -7.27
N LYS A 57 17.86 -2.88 -6.76
CA LYS A 57 17.47 -1.47 -6.61
C LYS A 57 18.25 -0.78 -5.49
N ILE A 58 18.48 -1.47 -4.37
CA ILE A 58 19.29 -0.91 -3.28
C ILE A 58 20.75 -0.84 -3.71
N LYS A 59 21.28 -1.88 -4.38
CA LYS A 59 22.62 -1.87 -4.96
C LYS A 59 22.81 -0.68 -5.93
N ALA A 60 21.82 -0.41 -6.79
CA ALA A 60 21.83 0.75 -7.67
C ALA A 60 21.86 2.09 -6.92
N VAL A 61 21.08 2.23 -5.83
CA VAL A 61 21.15 3.42 -4.96
C VAL A 61 22.52 3.54 -4.31
N CYS A 62 23.10 2.44 -3.84
CA CYS A 62 24.43 2.44 -3.23
C CYS A 62 25.50 2.88 -4.24
N HIS A 63 25.46 2.34 -5.46
CA HIS A 63 26.35 2.75 -6.53
C HIS A 63 26.20 4.24 -6.85
N LEU A 64 24.97 4.69 -7.14
CA LEU A 64 24.66 6.09 -7.45
C LEU A 64 25.08 7.06 -6.34
N LYS A 65 24.97 6.63 -5.08
CA LYS A 65 25.32 7.47 -3.92
C LYS A 65 26.73 7.21 -3.40
N GLY A 66 27.55 6.35 -4.01
CA GLY A 66 28.90 6.05 -3.51
C GLY A 66 28.91 5.43 -2.09
N CYS A 67 27.94 4.56 -1.79
CA CYS A 67 27.85 3.81 -0.53
C CYS A 67 28.27 2.35 -0.73
N ALA A 68 28.75 1.69 0.33
CA ALA A 68 29.01 0.26 0.31
C ALA A 68 27.72 -0.53 0.58
N PHE A 69 27.36 -1.44 -0.32
CA PHE A 69 26.30 -2.41 -0.07
C PHE A 69 26.83 -3.56 0.79
N ILE A 70 26.10 -3.92 1.85
CA ILE A 70 26.40 -5.05 2.72
C ILE A 70 25.17 -5.95 2.78
N HIS A 71 25.34 -7.22 2.42
CA HIS A 71 24.25 -8.18 2.52
C HIS A 71 23.91 -8.45 3.99
N GLU A 72 22.64 -8.39 4.38
CA GLU A 72 22.20 -8.50 5.79
C GLU A 72 22.67 -9.78 6.51
N SER A 73 22.93 -10.87 5.78
CA SER A 73 23.45 -12.12 6.36
C SER A 73 24.90 -12.04 6.83
N THR A 74 25.68 -11.06 6.40
CA THR A 74 27.06 -10.86 6.91
C THR A 74 27.06 -10.16 8.27
N VAL A 75 25.96 -9.47 8.60
CA VAL A 75 25.79 -8.76 9.88
C VAL A 75 25.24 -9.70 10.96
N LEU A 76 24.32 -10.60 10.58
CA LEU A 76 23.73 -11.57 11.48
C LEU A 76 23.64 -12.96 10.83
N PRO A 77 24.02 -14.03 11.55
CA PRO A 77 23.78 -15.42 11.13
C PRO A 77 22.30 -15.81 11.35
N LEU A 78 21.38 -14.93 10.96
CA LEU A 78 19.95 -15.09 11.06
C LEU A 78 19.30 -14.49 9.81
N ARG A 79 18.30 -15.18 9.27
CA ARG A 79 17.42 -14.66 8.23
C ARG A 79 16.08 -14.26 8.84
N LYS A 80 15.43 -13.24 8.28
CA LYS A 80 14.08 -12.79 8.70
C LYS A 80 13.08 -13.94 8.89
N LYS A 81 13.12 -14.97 8.03
CA LYS A 81 12.19 -16.13 8.08
C LYS A 81 12.28 -16.93 9.38
N GLN A 82 13.44 -16.89 10.07
CA GLN A 82 13.68 -17.57 11.34
C GLN A 82 13.13 -16.80 12.54
N ILE A 83 12.66 -15.56 12.33
CA ILE A 83 12.09 -14.73 13.40
C ILE A 83 10.57 -14.84 13.34
N ALA A 84 9.97 -15.32 14.43
CA ALA A 84 8.53 -15.41 14.60
C ALA A 84 8.03 -14.34 15.57
N TYR A 85 7.97 -13.09 15.10
CA TYR A 85 7.48 -11.95 15.90
C TYR A 85 6.21 -11.36 15.28
N ARG A 86 5.10 -12.05 15.54
CA ARG A 86 3.78 -11.81 14.92
C ARG A 86 2.66 -12.16 15.87
N SER A 87 1.48 -11.57 15.66
CA SER A 87 0.22 -11.96 16.29
C SER A 87 -0.85 -12.29 15.24
N LYS A 88 -2.12 -12.46 15.62
CA LYS A 88 -3.23 -12.51 14.65
C LYS A 88 -3.41 -11.18 13.89
N ARG A 89 -3.04 -10.04 14.48
CA ARG A 89 -3.32 -8.68 13.96
C ARG A 89 -2.11 -7.98 13.32
N TRP A 90 -0.88 -8.39 13.65
CA TRP A 90 0.34 -7.68 13.23
C TRP A 90 1.49 -8.64 12.87
N GLU A 91 2.37 -8.21 11.94
CA GLU A 91 3.61 -8.90 11.57
C GLU A 91 4.77 -7.91 11.78
N ARG A 92 5.69 -8.24 12.68
CA ARG A 92 6.85 -7.40 13.00
C ARG A 92 8.16 -8.19 13.01
N SER A 93 8.21 -9.37 12.40
CA SER A 93 9.43 -10.17 12.30
C SER A 93 10.52 -9.40 11.53
N GLY A 94 10.15 -8.71 10.45
CA GLY A 94 11.08 -7.80 9.74
C GLY A 94 11.51 -6.59 10.57
N TRP A 95 10.62 -6.04 11.41
CA TRP A 95 10.96 -4.92 12.30
C TRP A 95 11.93 -5.33 13.40
N LEU A 96 11.67 -6.46 14.05
CA LEU A 96 12.55 -7.01 15.09
C LEU A 96 13.90 -7.39 14.49
N TYR A 97 13.91 -7.96 13.29
CA TYR A 97 15.15 -8.25 12.56
C TYR A 97 15.96 -6.98 12.29
N GLN A 98 15.33 -5.87 11.89
CA GLN A 98 16.02 -4.58 11.77
C GLN A 98 16.62 -4.11 13.10
N GLN A 99 15.94 -4.29 14.24
CA GLN A 99 16.51 -3.91 15.55
C GLN A 99 17.78 -4.76 15.84
N LEU A 100 17.74 -6.05 15.52
CA LEU A 100 18.90 -6.93 15.68
C LEU A 100 20.04 -6.55 14.72
N LEU A 101 19.75 -6.24 13.45
CA LEU A 101 20.78 -5.84 12.47
C LEU A 101 21.55 -4.60 12.95
N LYS A 102 20.86 -3.62 13.53
CA LYS A 102 21.48 -2.42 14.12
C LYS A 102 22.47 -2.76 15.24
N LEU A 103 22.11 -3.67 16.15
CA LEU A 103 23.05 -4.17 17.16
C LEU A 103 24.16 -5.03 16.56
N GLY A 104 23.87 -5.80 15.51
CA GLY A 104 24.85 -6.65 14.81
C GLY A 104 25.90 -5.85 14.04
N SER A 105 25.57 -4.62 13.66
CA SER A 105 26.32 -3.78 12.71
C SER A 105 27.79 -3.49 13.10
N SER A 106 28.18 -3.73 14.35
CA SER A 106 29.58 -3.66 14.77
C SER A 106 30.51 -4.63 14.01
N SER A 107 29.98 -5.72 13.43
CA SER A 107 30.79 -6.67 12.65
C SER A 107 31.26 -6.11 11.31
N VAL A 108 30.59 -5.09 10.78
CA VAL A 108 30.90 -4.47 9.48
C VAL A 108 31.44 -3.05 9.58
N ALA A 109 31.20 -2.38 10.72
CA ALA A 109 31.82 -1.08 11.01
C ALA A 109 33.35 -1.21 11.08
N ARG A 110 34.07 -0.37 10.34
CA ARG A 110 35.54 -0.30 10.37
C ARG A 110 36.01 0.58 11.51
N GLN A 111 35.33 1.70 11.74
CA GLN A 111 35.64 2.63 12.83
C GLN A 111 35.15 2.11 14.19
N ARG A 112 35.82 2.52 15.28
CA ARG A 112 35.36 2.25 16.66
C ARG A 112 33.97 2.82 16.92
N HIS A 113 33.73 4.03 16.42
CA HIS A 113 32.47 4.74 16.52
C HIS A 113 31.70 4.64 15.20
N PHE A 114 30.41 4.32 15.25
CA PHE A 114 29.59 4.25 14.07
C PHE A 114 28.17 4.73 14.35
N LEU A 115 27.65 5.56 13.46
CA LEU A 115 26.27 6.05 13.50
C LEU A 115 25.36 5.01 12.86
N VAL A 116 24.35 4.58 13.59
CA VAL A 116 23.24 3.81 13.03
C VAL A 116 22.07 4.75 12.83
N ILE A 117 21.46 4.75 11.65
CA ILE A 117 20.29 5.59 11.30
C ILE A 117 19.23 4.79 10.54
N ASP A 118 17.96 5.03 10.86
CA ASP A 118 16.81 4.46 10.15
C ASP A 118 16.75 4.98 8.69
N ALA A 119 16.50 4.08 7.74
CA ALA A 119 16.40 4.40 6.30
C ALA A 119 15.20 5.28 5.90
N ASP A 120 14.35 5.66 6.87
CA ASP A 120 13.21 6.56 6.70
C ASP A 120 13.34 7.88 7.46
N THR A 121 14.53 8.19 8.01
CA THR A 121 14.77 9.42 8.77
C THR A 121 15.83 10.31 8.12
N VAL A 122 15.44 11.49 7.68
CA VAL A 122 16.30 12.48 7.04
C VAL A 122 16.72 13.54 8.06
N LEU A 123 18.03 13.78 8.21
CA LEU A 123 18.56 14.88 9.01
C LEU A 123 18.41 16.20 8.23
N ILE A 124 18.01 17.28 8.91
CA ILE A 124 17.76 18.60 8.30
C ILE A 124 18.45 19.76 9.02
N ARG A 125 19.24 19.46 10.06
CA ARG A 125 20.09 20.39 10.83
C ARG A 125 21.38 19.70 11.24
N PRO A 126 22.48 20.43 11.54
CA PRO A 126 23.72 19.84 12.04
C PRO A 126 23.53 18.93 13.27
N HIS A 127 24.07 17.71 13.21
CA HIS A 127 24.12 16.72 14.29
C HIS A 127 25.57 16.41 14.64
N ARG A 128 25.84 16.38 15.94
CA ARG A 128 27.09 15.88 16.53
C ARG A 128 26.70 14.77 17.49
N PHE A 129 27.51 13.73 17.60
CA PHE A 129 27.22 12.54 18.40
C PHE A 129 28.29 12.27 19.46
N TYR A 130 29.38 13.02 19.41
CA TYR A 130 30.43 12.99 20.42
C TYR A 130 31.02 14.39 20.55
N ALA A 131 31.12 14.89 21.78
CA ALA A 131 31.70 16.18 22.11
C ALA A 131 32.27 16.13 23.53
N ASP A 132 33.38 16.84 23.76
CA ASP A 132 33.97 17.04 25.09
C ASP A 132 34.23 15.73 25.87
N GLY A 133 34.75 14.71 25.18
CA GLY A 133 34.99 13.39 25.78
C GLY A 133 33.71 12.60 26.13
N LYS A 134 32.53 13.07 25.72
CA LYS A 134 31.22 12.50 26.04
C LYS A 134 30.46 12.11 24.78
N GLN A 135 29.75 10.99 24.88
CA GLN A 135 28.86 10.51 23.84
C GLN A 135 27.50 11.22 23.95
N LEU A 136 27.04 11.83 22.85
CA LEU A 136 25.78 12.58 22.82
C LEU A 136 24.63 11.66 22.38
N PHE A 137 23.70 11.41 23.29
CA PHE A 137 22.47 10.71 22.99
C PHE A 137 21.31 11.67 22.77
N TYR A 138 20.74 11.57 21.57
CA TYR A 138 19.49 12.22 21.26
C TYR A 138 18.34 11.48 21.93
N TYR A 139 17.44 12.21 22.59
CA TYR A 139 16.29 11.65 23.29
C TYR A 139 14.95 12.25 22.83
N ARG A 140 13.86 11.57 23.18
CA ARG A 140 12.48 12.04 22.96
C ARG A 140 11.53 11.67 24.10
N ASN A 141 10.30 12.17 24.02
CA ASN A 141 9.22 11.86 24.96
C ASN A 141 8.28 10.78 24.39
N TRP A 142 8.83 9.63 23.99
CA TRP A 142 8.04 8.46 23.60
C TRP A 142 8.88 7.21 23.75
N SER A 143 8.41 6.25 24.54
CA SER A 143 8.97 4.90 24.66
C SER A 143 7.83 3.88 24.76
N GLN A 144 8.15 2.62 25.03
CA GLN A 144 7.20 1.55 25.29
C GLN A 144 7.61 0.80 26.57
N PRO A 145 6.69 0.56 27.53
CA PRO A 145 7.02 -0.11 28.79
C PRO A 145 7.72 -1.47 28.59
N GLU A 146 7.31 -2.21 27.57
CA GLU A 146 7.83 -3.54 27.26
C GLU A 146 9.31 -3.52 26.87
N TYR A 147 9.85 -2.41 26.34
CA TYR A 147 11.30 -2.30 26.08
C TYR A 147 12.12 -2.46 27.36
N PHE A 148 11.63 -1.90 28.45
CA PHE A 148 12.31 -1.97 29.74
C PHE A 148 12.05 -3.28 30.49
N VAL A 149 10.92 -3.94 30.22
CA VAL A 149 10.68 -5.31 30.68
C VAL A 149 11.70 -6.25 30.03
N THR A 150 11.86 -6.16 28.71
CA THR A 150 12.86 -6.95 27.97
C THR A 150 14.29 -6.59 28.41
N TYR A 151 14.60 -5.31 28.63
CA TYR A 151 15.89 -4.89 29.20
C TYR A 151 16.20 -5.61 30.51
N ARG A 152 15.26 -5.62 31.46
CA ARG A 152 15.44 -6.27 32.77
C ARG A 152 15.66 -7.78 32.62
N LYS A 153 14.91 -8.44 31.74
CA LYS A 153 15.12 -9.86 31.42
C LYS A 153 16.53 -10.12 30.88
N LEU A 154 17.02 -9.23 30.00
CA LEU A 154 18.32 -9.37 29.35
C LEU A 154 19.50 -9.10 30.27
N LEU A 155 19.39 -8.15 31.21
CA LEU A 155 20.53 -7.66 31.99
C LEU A 155 20.43 -7.92 33.50
N GLY A 156 19.28 -8.40 33.98
CA GLY A 156 19.04 -8.66 35.41
C GLY A 156 18.71 -7.42 36.23
N THR A 157 18.97 -6.22 35.71
CA THR A 157 18.79 -4.96 36.43
C THR A 157 17.72 -4.06 35.80
N LYS A 158 17.19 -3.11 36.57
CA LYS A 158 16.29 -2.07 36.03
C LYS A 158 17.08 -1.11 35.15
N ALA A 159 16.53 -0.73 34.01
CA ALA A 159 17.07 0.36 33.20
C ALA A 159 16.97 1.71 33.98
N PRO A 160 17.96 2.61 33.89
CA PRO A 160 17.93 3.92 34.53
C PRO A 160 16.87 4.88 33.96
N ARG A 161 16.51 4.75 32.67
CA ARG A 161 15.45 5.53 31.98
C ARG A 161 15.55 7.06 32.13
N PRO A 162 16.71 7.68 31.94
CA PRO A 162 16.83 9.13 32.10
C PRO A 162 15.92 9.90 31.11
N ARG A 163 15.79 9.37 29.89
CA ARG A 163 14.86 9.78 28.82
C ARG A 163 14.65 8.59 27.88
N SER A 164 13.76 8.71 26.89
CA SER A 164 13.67 7.69 25.84
C SER A 164 14.71 7.90 24.75
N PHE A 165 15.44 6.84 24.43
CA PHE A 165 16.45 6.83 23.38
C PHE A 165 15.93 6.37 22.00
N VAL A 166 14.62 6.20 21.81
CA VAL A 166 14.06 5.77 20.50
C VAL A 166 14.01 6.94 19.51
N THR A 167 15.15 7.39 18.99
CA THR A 167 15.26 8.65 18.22
C THR A 167 15.56 8.49 16.74
N HIS A 168 15.53 7.24 16.24
CA HIS A 168 15.79 6.85 14.85
C HIS A 168 17.25 6.86 14.41
N TYR A 169 18.14 7.43 15.22
CA TYR A 169 19.57 7.39 14.99
C TYR A 169 20.34 7.46 16.31
N MET A 170 21.47 6.77 16.38
CA MET A 170 22.32 6.75 17.57
C MET A 170 23.74 6.36 17.18
N LEU A 171 24.71 7.01 17.82
CA LEU A 171 26.10 6.61 17.71
C LEU A 171 26.37 5.43 18.66
N PHE A 172 27.01 4.40 18.13
CA PHE A 172 27.48 3.24 18.88
C PHE A 172 29.00 3.29 18.99
N ASP A 173 29.50 2.78 20.11
CA ASP A 173 30.91 2.45 20.37
C ASP A 173 31.05 0.92 20.39
N LYS A 174 31.94 0.36 19.56
CA LYS A 174 32.19 -1.08 19.45
C LYS A 174 32.57 -1.72 20.79
N THR A 175 33.33 -1.04 21.66
CA THR A 175 33.77 -1.61 22.94
C THR A 175 32.60 -1.73 23.91
N LYS A 176 31.81 -0.66 24.07
CA LYS A 176 30.61 -0.63 24.90
C LYS A 176 29.55 -1.60 24.41
N LEU A 177 29.37 -1.71 23.10
CA LEU A 177 28.41 -2.64 22.49
C LEU A 177 28.85 -4.10 22.66
N ARG A 178 30.15 -4.40 22.58
CA ARG A 178 30.70 -5.72 22.90
C ARG A 178 30.43 -6.06 24.37
N SER A 179 30.71 -5.13 25.29
CA SER A 179 30.44 -5.33 26.73
C SER A 179 28.96 -5.61 27.01
N LEU A 180 28.04 -4.87 26.38
CA LEU A 180 26.60 -5.13 26.44
C LEU A 180 26.26 -6.55 25.97
N LYS A 181 26.75 -6.95 24.80
CA LYS A 181 26.49 -8.27 24.22
C LYS A 181 27.02 -9.37 25.14
N ASN A 182 28.26 -9.26 25.61
CA ASN A 182 28.87 -10.22 26.53
C ASN A 182 28.05 -10.37 27.81
N LYS A 183 27.56 -9.27 28.39
CA LYS A 183 26.70 -9.31 29.58
C LYS A 183 25.38 -10.04 29.32
N ILE A 184 24.77 -9.86 28.15
CA ILE A 184 23.57 -10.61 27.74
C ILE A 184 23.91 -12.10 27.56
N GLU A 185 25.02 -12.42 26.89
CA GLU A 185 25.42 -13.80 26.61
C GLU A 185 25.74 -14.57 27.89
N ALA A 186 26.52 -13.98 28.79
CA ALA A 186 26.88 -14.56 30.09
C ALA A 186 25.64 -14.88 30.93
N ARG A 187 24.64 -13.98 30.94
CA ARG A 187 23.42 -14.21 31.71
C ARG A 187 22.51 -15.30 31.14
N HIS A 188 22.49 -15.46 29.82
CA HIS A 188 21.52 -16.34 29.14
C HIS A 188 22.12 -17.66 28.64
N GLY A 189 23.44 -17.85 28.76
CA GLY A 189 24.14 -19.05 28.26
C GLY A 189 23.98 -19.25 26.75
N THR A 190 23.74 -18.18 25.99
CA THR A 190 23.48 -18.26 24.55
C THR A 190 23.84 -16.96 23.85
N LYS A 191 23.95 -16.99 22.52
CA LYS A 191 24.29 -15.79 21.73
C LYS A 191 23.27 -14.66 21.95
N TRP A 192 23.75 -13.41 22.01
CA TRP A 192 22.97 -12.25 22.45
C TRP A 192 21.65 -12.09 21.67
N PHE A 193 21.67 -12.37 20.37
CA PHE A 193 20.48 -12.27 19.53
C PHE A 193 19.45 -13.37 19.81
N LYS A 194 19.90 -14.58 20.19
CA LYS A 194 19.01 -15.68 20.64
C LYS A 194 18.38 -15.32 21.98
N ALA A 195 19.16 -14.75 22.90
CA ALA A 195 18.67 -14.26 24.19
C ALA A 195 17.59 -13.17 24.03
N ILE A 196 17.77 -12.22 23.11
CA ILE A 196 16.74 -11.23 22.76
C ILE A 196 15.48 -11.91 22.23
N LEU A 197 15.60 -12.82 21.25
CA LEU A 197 14.45 -13.51 20.66
C LEU A 197 13.66 -14.35 21.69
N LYS A 198 14.33 -14.89 22.71
CA LYS A 198 13.71 -15.62 23.83
C LYS A 198 13.05 -14.68 24.85
N SER A 199 13.64 -13.52 25.10
CA SER A 199 13.19 -12.56 26.11
C SER A 199 12.00 -11.69 25.68
N VAL A 200 11.85 -11.47 24.36
CA VAL A 200 10.80 -10.61 23.80
C VAL A 200 9.40 -11.18 23.97
N ASN A 201 8.49 -10.37 24.52
CA ASN A 201 7.08 -10.72 24.60
C ASN A 201 6.40 -10.63 23.23
N ARG A 202 6.14 -11.79 22.62
CA ARG A 202 5.50 -11.92 21.31
C ARG A 202 4.04 -11.46 21.25
N LYS A 203 3.39 -11.20 22.39
CA LYS A 203 2.02 -10.67 22.44
C LYS A 203 1.98 -9.13 22.29
N LYS A 204 3.09 -8.44 22.56
CA LYS A 204 3.20 -6.97 22.47
C LYS A 204 3.81 -6.57 21.14
N GLN A 205 3.32 -5.48 20.54
CA GLN A 205 3.81 -5.00 19.23
C GLN A 205 5.23 -4.42 19.27
N PHE A 206 5.66 -3.93 20.43
CA PHE A 206 6.92 -3.22 20.61
C PHE A 206 7.68 -3.84 21.78
N GLY A 207 8.29 -4.99 21.53
CA GLY A 207 8.89 -5.82 22.57
C GLY A 207 10.38 -5.58 22.81
N PHE A 208 11.07 -4.92 21.89
CA PHE A 208 12.51 -4.66 21.98
C PHE A 208 12.93 -3.42 21.19
N SER A 209 13.90 -2.66 21.68
CA SER A 209 14.51 -1.57 20.95
C SER A 209 16.01 -1.55 21.23
N GLU A 210 16.82 -1.60 20.18
CA GLU A 210 18.26 -1.50 20.24
C GLU A 210 18.74 -0.22 20.90
N PHE A 211 18.11 0.92 20.57
CA PHE A 211 18.52 2.22 21.07
C PHE A 211 18.18 2.37 22.56
N GLU A 212 17.02 1.87 23.00
CA GLU A 212 16.72 1.82 24.43
C GLU A 212 17.67 0.89 25.16
N THR A 213 17.94 -0.31 24.63
CA THR A 213 18.83 -1.25 25.31
C THR A 213 20.26 -0.75 25.40
N TYR A 214 20.84 -0.28 24.30
CA TYR A 214 22.21 0.25 24.29
C TYR A 214 22.33 1.57 25.05
N GLY A 215 21.43 2.52 24.82
CA GLY A 215 21.47 3.84 25.48
C GLY A 215 21.36 3.73 27.00
N ASN A 216 20.42 2.91 27.50
CA ASN A 216 20.28 2.69 28.95
C ASN A 216 21.46 1.92 29.54
N TYR A 217 22.03 0.96 28.82
CA TYR A 217 23.21 0.25 29.29
C TYR A 217 24.42 1.18 29.42
N VAL A 218 24.72 1.97 28.38
CA VAL A 218 25.83 2.93 28.41
C VAL A 218 25.62 3.98 29.50
N TYR A 219 24.39 4.49 29.66
CA TYR A 219 24.07 5.42 30.73
C TYR A 219 24.26 4.81 32.12
N SER A 220 23.94 3.52 32.30
CA SER A 220 24.11 2.83 33.59
C SER A 220 25.57 2.57 33.97
N VAL A 221 26.43 2.30 32.98
CA VAL A 221 27.85 1.94 33.22
C VAL A 221 28.75 3.19 33.21
N HIS A 222 28.38 4.22 32.45
CA HIS A 222 29.20 5.43 32.28
C HIS A 222 28.36 6.72 32.31
N PRO A 223 27.60 7.01 33.38
CA PRO A 223 26.68 8.15 33.41
C PRO A 223 27.39 9.50 33.15
N GLY A 224 28.59 9.70 33.70
CA GLY A 224 29.39 10.92 33.50
C GLY A 224 29.98 11.09 32.08
N LYS A 225 29.90 10.06 31.23
CA LYS A 225 30.40 10.09 29.84
C LYS A 225 29.28 10.17 28.80
N VAL A 226 28.05 10.46 29.23
CA VAL A 226 26.89 10.64 28.35
C VAL A 226 26.32 12.04 28.51
N GLN A 227 26.01 12.69 27.40
CA GLN A 227 25.24 13.93 27.36
C GLN A 227 23.93 13.70 26.62
N LEU A 228 22.86 14.38 27.05
CA LEU A 228 21.53 14.23 26.51
C LEU A 228 21.11 15.47 25.70
N LYS A 229 20.56 15.25 24.49
CA LYS A 229 20.03 16.33 23.64
C LYS A 229 18.67 15.99 23.06
N SER A 230 17.78 16.96 22.94
CA SER A 230 16.47 16.70 22.31
C SER A 230 16.63 16.38 20.82
N ALA A 231 16.00 15.30 20.37
CA ALA A 231 16.03 14.85 18.97
C ALA A 231 15.21 15.72 18.02
N LEU A 232 14.19 16.44 18.54
CA LEU A 232 13.29 17.32 17.78
C LEU A 232 12.89 16.74 16.40
N ASN A 233 12.38 15.50 16.39
CA ASN A 233 11.94 14.82 15.16
C ASN A 233 10.49 15.20 14.81
N LYS A 234 10.21 15.39 13.51
CA LYS A 234 8.84 15.52 12.99
C LYS A 234 8.51 14.34 12.07
N SER A 235 7.42 13.64 12.36
CA SER A 235 6.91 12.60 11.48
C SER A 235 6.00 13.19 10.40
N LEU A 236 6.23 12.80 9.14
CA LEU A 236 5.48 13.24 7.97
C LEU A 236 4.87 12.04 7.24
N SER A 237 3.68 12.23 6.66
CA SER A 237 2.95 11.22 5.88
C SER A 237 3.28 11.24 4.37
N THR A 238 4.02 12.26 3.92
CA THR A 238 4.45 12.46 2.54
C THR A 238 5.73 11.65 2.22
N ILE A 239 6.31 11.85 1.04
CA ILE A 239 7.65 11.35 0.70
C ILE A 239 8.63 12.54 0.64
N PRO A 240 9.94 12.35 0.87
CA PRO A 240 10.90 13.44 0.86
C PRO A 240 10.89 14.26 -0.44
N SER A 241 10.75 13.59 -1.58
CA SER A 241 10.71 14.24 -2.90
C SER A 241 9.52 15.19 -3.12
N ALA A 242 8.53 15.19 -2.23
CA ALA A 242 7.40 16.11 -2.27
C ALA A 242 7.64 17.40 -1.47
N LEU A 243 8.74 17.49 -0.72
CA LEU A 243 9.09 18.68 0.05
C LEU A 243 10.02 19.57 -0.78
N SER A 244 9.65 20.84 -0.94
CA SER A 244 10.54 21.85 -1.52
C SER A 244 11.66 22.23 -0.54
N GLY A 245 12.76 22.78 -1.05
CA GLY A 245 13.85 23.28 -0.20
C GLY A 245 13.39 24.33 0.81
N SER A 246 12.50 25.24 0.41
CA SER A 246 11.88 26.23 1.30
C SER A 246 11.06 25.58 2.43
N ALA A 247 10.27 24.55 2.12
CA ALA A 247 9.51 23.82 3.13
C ALA A 247 10.43 23.12 4.15
N VAL A 248 11.54 22.53 3.69
CA VAL A 248 12.56 21.94 4.57
C VAL A 248 13.22 23.01 5.43
N GLY A 249 13.54 24.18 4.87
CA GLY A 249 14.11 25.32 5.61
C GLY A 249 13.22 25.79 6.76
N LYS A 250 11.92 25.96 6.50
CA LYS A 250 10.93 26.30 7.55
C LYS A 250 10.87 25.23 8.64
N LEU A 251 10.84 23.95 8.26
CA LEU A 251 10.86 22.85 9.23
C LEU A 251 12.15 22.81 10.05
N ALA A 252 13.29 23.16 9.45
CA ALA A 252 14.60 23.18 10.11
C ALA A 252 14.73 24.26 11.19
N GLN A 253 13.83 25.26 11.24
CA GLN A 253 13.80 26.21 12.36
C GLN A 253 13.42 25.50 13.67
N ARG A 254 12.48 24.55 13.62
CA ARG A 254 11.96 23.85 14.81
C ARG A 254 12.44 22.43 14.98
N TYR A 255 12.70 21.71 13.89
CA TYR A 255 12.99 20.28 13.89
C TYR A 255 14.40 19.99 13.41
N ARG A 256 15.02 18.94 13.94
CA ARG A 256 16.36 18.47 13.53
C ARG A 256 16.31 17.38 12.49
N SER A 257 15.24 16.59 12.49
CA SER A 257 15.09 15.44 11.61
C SER A 257 13.62 15.22 11.23
N LEU A 258 13.41 14.61 10.06
CA LEU A 258 12.10 14.28 9.52
C LEU A 258 12.00 12.76 9.32
N SER A 259 10.96 12.12 9.88
CA SER A 259 10.71 10.68 9.71
C SER A 259 9.51 10.43 8.79
N PHE A 260 9.65 9.51 7.83
CA PHE A 260 8.67 9.25 6.77
C PHE A 260 8.02 7.86 6.93
N HIS A 261 7.44 7.62 8.10
CA HIS A 261 6.89 6.32 8.43
C HIS A 261 5.64 5.97 7.61
N LYS A 262 5.78 5.04 6.66
CA LYS A 262 4.63 4.35 6.05
C LYS A 262 4.03 3.38 7.08
N ARG A 263 3.12 3.85 7.94
CA ARG A 263 2.43 3.04 8.99
C ARG A 263 1.70 1.77 8.49
N LYS A 264 1.65 1.50 7.18
CA LYS A 264 1.03 0.30 6.59
C LYS A 264 1.87 -0.99 6.71
N SER A 265 3.14 -0.94 7.11
CA SER A 265 4.06 -2.08 6.95
C SER A 265 4.05 -3.16 8.06
N TYR A 266 3.42 -2.90 9.22
CA TYR A 266 3.50 -3.81 10.39
C TYR A 266 2.17 -4.45 10.81
N ALA A 267 1.05 -4.07 10.18
CA ALA A 267 -0.13 -4.91 10.24
C ALA A 267 0.19 -6.24 9.57
N ARG A 268 -0.34 -7.36 10.09
CA ARG A 268 -0.28 -8.60 9.32
C ARG A 268 -1.10 -8.28 8.09
N SER A 269 -0.40 -8.10 6.98
CA SER A 269 -0.95 -8.50 5.70
C SER A 269 -1.24 -9.98 5.89
N LEU A 270 -2.44 -10.29 6.37
CA LEU A 270 -3.12 -11.53 6.03
C LEU A 270 -2.81 -11.68 4.55
N LYS A 271 -1.97 -12.65 4.16
CA LYS A 271 -1.86 -13.07 2.77
C LYS A 271 -3.32 -13.27 2.39
N THR A 272 -3.82 -12.29 1.63
CA THR A 272 -5.15 -12.32 1.03
C THR A 272 -6.25 -12.82 1.97
N SER A 273 -6.65 -12.08 3.01
CA SER A 273 -8.00 -12.16 3.62
C SER A 273 -8.20 -10.94 4.51
N ALA A 274 -8.67 -9.80 3.99
CA ALA A 274 -10.00 -9.27 4.31
C ALA A 274 -10.22 -7.97 3.49
N ARG A 275 -9.55 -7.82 2.34
CA ARG A 275 -9.83 -6.70 1.44
C ARG A 275 -11.23 -6.88 0.89
N LYS A 276 -12.20 -6.22 1.51
CA LYS A 276 -13.56 -6.10 1.02
C LYS A 276 -13.62 -5.29 -0.28
N ASN A 277 -12.61 -4.46 -0.54
CA ASN A 277 -12.51 -3.56 -1.69
C ASN A 277 -11.11 -3.64 -2.33
N VAL A 278 -11.05 -3.81 -3.64
CA VAL A 278 -9.83 -3.79 -4.47
C VAL A 278 -10.00 -2.71 -5.55
N LEU A 279 -9.24 -1.62 -5.43
CA LEU A 279 -9.39 -0.45 -6.30
C LEU A 279 -8.68 -0.59 -7.65
N SER A 280 -7.51 -1.25 -7.70
CA SER A 280 -6.73 -1.38 -8.94
C SER A 280 -7.42 -2.36 -9.90
N LYS A 281 -7.78 -1.85 -11.08
CA LYS A 281 -8.28 -2.66 -12.20
C LYS A 281 -7.27 -3.72 -12.60
N TRP A 282 -5.98 -3.36 -12.64
CA TRP A 282 -4.90 -4.28 -13.00
C TRP A 282 -4.78 -5.47 -12.05
N LEU A 283 -4.85 -5.21 -10.74
CA LEU A 283 -4.78 -6.27 -9.74
C LEU A 283 -5.97 -7.24 -9.85
N LYS A 284 -7.17 -6.71 -10.12
CA LYS A 284 -8.37 -7.54 -10.35
C LYS A 284 -8.23 -8.39 -11.62
N THR A 285 -7.78 -7.79 -12.72
CA THR A 285 -7.50 -8.50 -13.99
C THR A 285 -6.47 -9.60 -13.78
N LYS A 286 -5.30 -9.31 -13.19
CA LYS A 286 -4.28 -10.32 -12.90
C LYS A 286 -4.78 -11.46 -12.01
N ALA A 287 -5.70 -11.19 -11.09
CA ALA A 287 -6.25 -12.22 -10.21
C ALA A 287 -7.13 -13.22 -10.96
N ILE A 288 -7.98 -12.75 -11.89
CA ILE A 288 -8.89 -13.62 -12.64
C ILE A 288 -8.22 -14.34 -13.81
N LEU A 289 -7.16 -13.77 -14.38
CA LEU A 289 -6.37 -14.42 -15.43
C LEU A 289 -5.68 -15.72 -14.98
N LYS A 290 -5.64 -16.00 -13.67
CA LYS A 290 -5.14 -17.28 -13.12
C LYS A 290 -6.12 -18.43 -13.30
N ASP A 291 -7.40 -18.15 -13.55
CA ASP A 291 -8.39 -19.17 -13.84
C ASP A 291 -8.46 -19.37 -15.37
N PRO A 292 -8.16 -20.57 -15.90
CA PRO A 292 -8.12 -20.80 -17.34
C PRO A 292 -9.44 -20.52 -18.05
N LYS A 293 -10.58 -20.85 -17.41
CA LYS A 293 -11.92 -20.66 -18.00
C LYS A 293 -12.27 -19.18 -18.06
N VAL A 294 -12.02 -18.45 -16.97
CA VAL A 294 -12.28 -17.00 -16.92
C VAL A 294 -11.32 -16.23 -17.82
N ARG A 295 -10.06 -16.67 -17.95
CA ARG A 295 -9.05 -16.04 -18.82
C ARG A 295 -9.53 -15.88 -20.26
N MET A 296 -10.26 -16.87 -20.79
CA MET A 296 -10.80 -16.82 -22.16
C MET A 296 -11.91 -15.78 -22.37
N LEU A 297 -12.45 -15.23 -21.29
CA LEU A 297 -13.52 -14.23 -21.32
C LEU A 297 -13.01 -12.82 -21.01
N VAL A 298 -11.70 -12.63 -20.82
CA VAL A 298 -11.12 -11.33 -20.44
C VAL A 298 -10.38 -10.74 -21.64
N PRO A 299 -10.76 -9.54 -22.11
CA PRO A 299 -10.05 -8.88 -23.21
C PRO A 299 -8.59 -8.64 -22.85
N GLU A 300 -7.69 -8.76 -23.83
CA GLU A 300 -6.27 -8.54 -23.58
C GLU A 300 -6.04 -7.18 -22.92
N THR A 301 -5.28 -7.14 -21.83
CA THR A 301 -5.07 -5.92 -21.05
C THR A 301 -3.61 -5.80 -20.67
N ARG A 302 -3.00 -4.64 -20.96
CA ARG A 302 -1.61 -4.31 -20.59
C ARG A 302 -1.57 -3.00 -19.81
N ARG A 303 -0.49 -2.79 -19.05
CA ARG A 303 -0.18 -1.45 -18.53
C ARG A 303 0.19 -0.54 -19.70
N MET A 304 -0.37 0.66 -19.72
CA MET A 304 -0.18 1.59 -20.82
C MET A 304 1.17 2.30 -20.71
N ASN A 305 1.97 2.11 -21.75
CA ASN A 305 3.08 2.95 -22.21
C ASN A 305 2.98 3.09 -23.74
N GLU A 306 3.88 3.84 -24.36
CA GLU A 306 3.85 4.08 -25.80
C GLU A 306 3.86 2.77 -26.61
N LYS A 307 4.83 1.90 -26.34
CA LYS A 307 5.00 0.60 -27.00
C LYS A 307 3.73 -0.26 -26.91
N SER A 308 3.23 -0.47 -25.70
CA SER A 308 2.03 -1.28 -25.47
C SER A 308 0.77 -0.71 -26.12
N LEU A 309 0.61 0.63 -26.21
CA LEU A 309 -0.53 1.22 -26.91
C LEU A 309 -0.40 1.00 -28.42
N ARG A 310 0.80 1.21 -28.97
CA ARG A 310 1.09 1.02 -30.39
C ARG A 310 0.86 -0.43 -30.83
N GLU A 311 1.41 -1.38 -30.08
CA GLU A 311 1.24 -2.82 -30.33
C GLU A 311 -0.23 -3.24 -30.26
N MET A 312 -0.94 -2.81 -29.22
CA MET A 312 -2.36 -3.15 -29.05
C MET A 312 -3.24 -2.52 -30.13
N LEU A 313 -2.94 -1.29 -30.58
CA LEU A 313 -3.66 -0.68 -31.71
C LEU A 313 -3.39 -1.40 -33.02
N ARG A 314 -2.13 -1.75 -33.32
CA ARG A 314 -1.80 -2.54 -34.51
C ARG A 314 -2.51 -3.90 -34.52
N ARG A 315 -2.67 -4.52 -33.35
CA ARG A 315 -3.31 -5.83 -33.22
C ARG A 315 -4.83 -5.78 -33.33
N TYR A 316 -5.47 -4.76 -32.77
CA TYR A 316 -6.92 -4.74 -32.56
C TYR A 316 -7.66 -3.63 -33.29
N SER A 317 -6.95 -2.63 -33.83
CA SER A 317 -7.45 -1.38 -34.42
C SER A 317 -8.30 -0.50 -33.49
N MET A 318 -8.90 -1.06 -32.44
CA MET A 318 -9.69 -0.38 -31.42
C MET A 318 -9.26 -0.84 -30.04
N VAL A 319 -8.97 0.10 -29.14
CA VAL A 319 -8.62 -0.18 -27.75
C VAL A 319 -9.31 0.80 -26.81
N TYR A 320 -9.50 0.38 -25.56
CA TYR A 320 -9.87 1.27 -24.47
C TYR A 320 -8.66 1.55 -23.59
N ILE A 321 -8.37 2.83 -23.37
CA ILE A 321 -7.42 3.24 -22.34
C ILE A 321 -8.18 3.74 -21.11
N LYS A 322 -7.77 3.28 -19.93
CA LYS A 322 -8.47 3.57 -18.66
C LYS A 322 -7.50 3.77 -17.50
N PRO A 323 -7.77 4.67 -16.54
CA PRO A 323 -6.95 4.78 -15.34
C PRO A 323 -6.87 3.45 -14.59
N GLU A 324 -5.70 3.08 -14.05
CA GLU A 324 -5.58 1.85 -13.25
C GLU A 324 -6.48 1.90 -12.00
N ALA A 325 -6.61 3.08 -11.40
CA ALA A 325 -7.52 3.36 -10.29
C ALA A 325 -8.48 4.51 -10.65
N GLY A 326 -9.78 4.29 -10.40
CA GLY A 326 -10.85 5.24 -10.69
C GLY A 326 -12.20 4.54 -10.82
N SER A 327 -13.27 5.33 -10.80
CA SER A 327 -14.68 4.89 -10.87
C SER A 327 -15.47 5.70 -11.90
N TYR A 328 -16.70 5.27 -12.18
CA TYR A 328 -17.69 6.00 -12.98
C TYR A 328 -17.25 6.33 -14.42
N GLY A 329 -16.44 5.47 -15.04
CA GLY A 329 -15.94 5.72 -16.41
C GLY A 329 -15.06 6.97 -16.57
N ARG A 330 -14.69 7.66 -15.48
CA ARG A 330 -13.94 8.92 -15.55
C ARG A 330 -12.54 8.68 -16.08
N GLY A 331 -12.21 9.36 -17.18
CA GLY A 331 -10.89 9.28 -17.81
C GLY A 331 -10.70 8.09 -18.75
N VAL A 332 -11.76 7.29 -19.00
CA VAL A 332 -11.76 6.27 -20.05
C VAL A 332 -11.77 6.96 -21.41
N MET A 333 -10.95 6.46 -22.33
CA MET A 333 -10.93 6.90 -23.72
C MET A 333 -10.96 5.67 -24.63
N ARG A 334 -11.75 5.74 -25.70
CA ARG A 334 -11.76 4.75 -26.79
C ARG A 334 -10.82 5.29 -27.84
N VAL A 335 -9.84 4.50 -28.23
CA VAL A 335 -8.82 4.87 -29.22
C VAL A 335 -8.99 3.96 -30.42
N GLU A 336 -8.97 4.53 -31.61
CA GLU A 336 -9.15 3.83 -32.89
C GLU A 336 -8.03 4.23 -33.84
N GLN A 337 -7.54 3.23 -34.59
CA GLN A 337 -6.66 3.39 -35.73
C GLN A 337 -7.47 3.07 -36.99
N GLY A 338 -7.53 4.02 -37.92
CA GLY A 338 -8.09 3.84 -39.26
C GLY A 338 -6.98 3.84 -40.32
N ASN A 339 -7.37 3.93 -41.59
CA ASN A 339 -6.43 4.05 -42.71
C ASN A 339 -5.72 5.41 -42.61
N GLY A 340 -4.43 5.40 -42.23
CA GLY A 340 -3.59 6.60 -42.12
C GLY A 340 -3.89 7.54 -40.95
N SER A 341 -4.95 7.31 -40.17
CA SER A 341 -5.38 8.23 -39.10
C SER A 341 -5.61 7.55 -37.76
N TYR A 342 -5.53 8.34 -36.70
CA TYR A 342 -5.78 7.93 -35.33
C TYR A 342 -6.86 8.81 -34.72
N SER A 343 -7.72 8.25 -33.89
CA SER A 343 -8.66 9.05 -33.12
C SER A 343 -8.82 8.53 -31.71
N TYR A 344 -9.20 9.43 -30.79
CA TYR A 344 -9.76 8.97 -29.53
C TYR A 344 -10.98 9.78 -29.12
N GLN A 345 -11.93 9.09 -28.49
CA GLN A 345 -13.12 9.69 -27.90
C GLN A 345 -13.02 9.68 -26.38
N LYS A 346 -13.29 10.83 -25.76
CA LYS A 346 -13.36 11.01 -24.30
C LYS A 346 -14.65 11.72 -23.95
N LYS A 347 -15.51 11.08 -23.16
CA LYS A 347 -16.91 11.53 -22.98
C LYS A 347 -17.59 11.65 -24.36
N GLU A 348 -17.99 12.84 -24.76
CA GLU A 348 -18.67 13.15 -26.02
C GLU A 348 -17.71 13.69 -27.09
N LYS A 349 -16.50 14.10 -26.70
CA LYS A 349 -15.53 14.73 -27.62
C LYS A 349 -14.68 13.65 -28.30
N LYS A 350 -14.71 13.62 -29.64
CA LYS A 350 -13.78 12.87 -30.49
C LYS A 350 -12.68 13.82 -30.97
N ARG A 351 -11.43 13.33 -31.03
CA ARG A 351 -10.29 14.03 -31.61
C ARG A 351 -9.62 13.12 -32.61
N VAL A 352 -9.20 13.68 -33.74
CA VAL A 352 -8.52 12.99 -34.85
C VAL A 352 -7.09 13.51 -34.96
N PHE A 353 -6.18 12.66 -35.41
CA PHE A 353 -4.76 12.90 -35.52
C PHE A 353 -4.22 12.14 -36.73
N ASP A 354 -3.30 12.74 -37.48
CA ASP A 354 -2.70 12.11 -38.66
C ASP A 354 -1.52 11.21 -38.31
N SER A 355 -1.12 11.17 -37.04
CA SER A 355 0.02 10.36 -36.59
C SER A 355 -0.14 9.80 -35.18
N PHE A 356 0.45 8.63 -34.94
CA PHE A 356 0.45 8.02 -33.62
C PHE A 356 1.14 8.90 -32.56
N PRO A 357 2.33 9.50 -32.83
CA PRO A 357 3.02 10.34 -31.83
C PRO A 357 2.16 11.53 -31.35
N SER A 358 1.50 12.23 -32.26
CA SER A 358 0.64 13.39 -31.91
C SER A 358 -0.56 12.97 -31.04
N MET A 359 -1.22 11.87 -31.40
CA MET A 359 -2.28 11.27 -30.60
C MET A 359 -1.77 10.87 -29.20
N TYR A 360 -0.63 10.18 -29.14
CA TYR A 360 -0.05 9.69 -27.88
C TYR A 360 0.30 10.84 -26.95
N GLN A 361 0.94 11.91 -27.45
CA GLN A 361 1.22 13.11 -26.67
C GLN A 361 -0.06 13.78 -26.15
N SER A 362 -1.12 13.88 -26.96
CA SER A 362 -2.42 14.40 -26.52
C SER A 362 -3.03 13.56 -25.38
N ILE A 363 -2.91 12.23 -25.46
CA ILE A 363 -3.36 11.30 -24.41
C ILE A 363 -2.53 11.47 -23.12
N VAL A 364 -1.20 11.58 -23.24
CA VAL A 364 -0.29 11.75 -22.10
C VAL A 364 -0.56 13.08 -21.36
N ARG A 365 -0.80 14.17 -22.08
CA ARG A 365 -1.24 15.44 -21.49
C ARG A 365 -2.56 15.27 -20.71
N ASN A 366 -3.51 14.54 -21.30
CA ASN A 366 -4.81 14.29 -20.68
C ASN A 366 -4.77 13.41 -19.42
N LYS A 367 -3.81 12.49 -19.28
CA LYS A 367 -3.76 11.53 -18.16
C LYS A 367 -3.13 12.09 -16.87
N ARG A 368 -2.49 13.28 -16.92
CA ARG A 368 -1.90 14.00 -15.77
C ARG A 368 -1.08 13.09 -14.82
N LYS A 369 0.00 12.48 -15.34
CA LYS A 369 0.93 11.55 -14.63
C LYS A 369 0.30 10.28 -13.99
N ARG A 370 -0.99 10.01 -14.17
CA ARG A 370 -1.64 8.80 -13.61
C ARG A 370 -1.26 7.53 -14.39
N PRO A 371 -1.18 6.35 -13.72
CA PRO A 371 -1.04 5.07 -14.40
C PRO A 371 -2.34 4.70 -15.12
N TYR A 372 -2.20 4.23 -16.36
CA TYR A 372 -3.29 3.81 -17.23
C TYR A 372 -3.08 2.37 -17.70
N LEU A 373 -4.15 1.74 -18.14
CA LEU A 373 -4.17 0.44 -18.80
C LEU A 373 -4.64 0.65 -20.23
N VAL A 374 -4.12 -0.17 -21.14
CA VAL A 374 -4.65 -0.36 -22.50
C VAL A 374 -5.33 -1.73 -22.54
N GLN A 375 -6.55 -1.78 -23.03
CA GLN A 375 -7.35 -2.99 -23.13
C GLN A 375 -7.91 -3.12 -24.54
N GLU A 376 -7.92 -4.34 -25.06
CA GLU A 376 -8.57 -4.70 -26.32
C GLU A 376 -9.99 -4.12 -26.41
N GLY A 377 -10.32 -3.53 -27.55
CA GLY A 377 -11.63 -2.97 -27.84
C GLY A 377 -12.59 -4.03 -28.32
N ILE A 378 -13.68 -4.23 -27.57
CA ILE A 378 -14.75 -5.15 -27.97
C ILE A 378 -15.83 -4.38 -28.73
N HIS A 379 -16.19 -4.88 -29.92
CA HIS A 379 -17.33 -4.39 -30.69
C HIS A 379 -18.63 -4.90 -30.07
N LEU A 380 -19.12 -4.18 -29.06
CA LEU A 380 -20.30 -4.55 -28.30
C LEU A 380 -21.59 -4.47 -29.12
N LEU A 381 -22.52 -5.38 -28.83
CA LEU A 381 -23.91 -5.30 -29.28
C LEU A 381 -24.54 -3.94 -28.94
N LYS A 382 -25.50 -3.55 -29.79
CA LYS A 382 -26.20 -2.27 -29.69
C LYS A 382 -27.71 -2.47 -29.66
N TYR A 383 -28.37 -1.97 -28.63
CA TYR A 383 -29.82 -1.90 -28.56
C TYR A 383 -30.27 -0.51 -29.01
N LYS A 384 -31.09 -0.42 -30.06
CA LYS A 384 -31.52 0.86 -30.68
C LYS A 384 -30.34 1.79 -30.97
N GLY A 385 -29.30 1.26 -31.62
CA GLY A 385 -28.07 1.99 -31.96
C GLY A 385 -27.12 2.27 -30.79
N ARG A 386 -27.49 1.94 -29.55
CA ARG A 386 -26.73 2.28 -28.34
C ARG A 386 -26.05 1.05 -27.74
N ARG A 387 -24.75 1.15 -27.49
CA ARG A 387 -23.98 0.08 -26.82
C ARG A 387 -24.57 -0.20 -25.44
N PHE A 388 -24.56 -1.46 -25.03
CA PHE A 388 -24.92 -1.83 -23.67
C PHE A 388 -23.95 -2.86 -23.11
N ASP A 389 -23.95 -2.96 -21.79
CA ASP A 389 -23.34 -4.09 -21.10
C ASP A 389 -24.30 -4.60 -20.02
N ILE A 390 -23.89 -5.69 -19.37
CA ILE A 390 -24.70 -6.45 -18.43
C ILE A 390 -23.95 -6.51 -17.10
N ARG A 391 -24.56 -5.98 -16.05
CA ARG A 391 -24.10 -6.08 -14.67
C ARG A 391 -24.66 -7.36 -14.06
N VAL A 392 -23.78 -8.32 -13.78
CA VAL A 392 -24.08 -9.50 -12.96
C VAL A 392 -23.62 -9.24 -11.54
N MET A 393 -24.53 -9.28 -10.58
CA MET A 393 -24.25 -9.14 -9.15
C MET A 393 -24.11 -10.53 -8.53
N VAL A 394 -22.96 -10.79 -7.91
CA VAL A 394 -22.67 -12.04 -7.20
C VAL A 394 -22.34 -11.71 -5.75
N GLN A 395 -23.05 -12.32 -4.81
CA GLN A 395 -22.93 -12.04 -3.37
C GLN A 395 -22.80 -13.33 -2.57
N ARG A 396 -22.21 -13.24 -1.38
CA ARG A 396 -22.01 -14.38 -0.47
C ARG A 396 -22.25 -13.95 0.97
N LYS A 397 -23.36 -14.40 1.58
CA LYS A 397 -23.69 -14.17 3.00
C LYS A 397 -22.78 -15.01 3.91
N ARG A 398 -21.96 -14.37 4.76
CA ARG A 398 -21.10 -15.04 5.78
C ARG A 398 -20.27 -16.21 5.19
N LYS A 399 -20.46 -17.45 5.68
CA LYS A 399 -19.79 -18.69 5.23
C LYS A 399 -20.57 -19.45 4.13
N ARG A 400 -21.70 -18.94 3.63
CA ARG A 400 -22.49 -19.60 2.58
C ARG A 400 -21.75 -19.64 1.24
N ALA A 401 -22.26 -20.40 0.28
CA ALA A 401 -21.78 -20.37 -1.10
C ALA A 401 -21.99 -18.98 -1.75
N TRP A 402 -21.19 -18.68 -2.78
CA TRP A 402 -21.47 -17.54 -3.66
C TRP A 402 -22.79 -17.79 -4.39
N GLU A 403 -23.52 -16.72 -4.70
CA GLU A 403 -24.80 -16.78 -5.39
C GLU A 403 -24.92 -15.59 -6.35
N MET A 404 -25.48 -15.83 -7.55
CA MET A 404 -25.91 -14.76 -8.45
C MET A 404 -27.23 -14.19 -7.91
N THR A 405 -27.19 -12.93 -7.47
CA THR A 405 -28.34 -12.31 -6.79
C THR A 405 -29.10 -11.32 -7.66
N GLY A 406 -28.52 -10.87 -8.76
CA GLY A 406 -29.23 -10.05 -9.73
C GLY A 406 -28.44 -9.83 -11.01
N ILE A 407 -29.17 -9.60 -12.09
CA ILE A 407 -28.64 -9.26 -13.41
C ILE A 407 -29.39 -8.05 -13.96
N ILE A 408 -28.68 -7.10 -14.57
CA ILE A 408 -29.29 -5.88 -15.13
C ILE A 408 -28.48 -5.35 -16.31
N GLY A 409 -29.15 -4.93 -17.37
CA GLY A 409 -28.55 -4.26 -18.51
C GLY A 409 -28.32 -2.77 -18.25
N ARG A 410 -27.31 -2.19 -18.90
CA ARG A 410 -27.01 -0.76 -18.83
C ARG A 410 -26.76 -0.22 -20.24
N VAL A 411 -27.69 0.56 -20.77
CA VAL A 411 -27.61 1.15 -22.11
C VAL A 411 -26.84 2.47 -22.03
N ALA A 412 -25.72 2.58 -22.75
CA ALA A 412 -24.90 3.80 -22.80
C ALA A 412 -25.69 4.99 -23.32
N HIS A 413 -25.33 6.21 -22.87
CA HIS A 413 -25.83 7.43 -23.48
C HIS A 413 -25.47 7.49 -24.97
N PRO A 414 -26.33 7.96 -25.89
CA PRO A 414 -26.11 7.86 -27.34
C PRO A 414 -24.76 8.42 -27.81
N ARG A 415 -24.30 9.51 -27.17
CA ARG A 415 -23.05 10.21 -27.50
C ARG A 415 -21.81 9.76 -26.71
N LYS A 416 -21.92 8.74 -25.84
CA LYS A 416 -20.82 8.33 -24.93
C LYS A 416 -20.35 6.91 -25.19
N ILE A 417 -19.06 6.69 -24.94
CA ILE A 417 -18.40 5.38 -25.07
C ILE A 417 -18.54 4.47 -23.85
N VAL A 418 -19.06 4.99 -22.73
CA VAL A 418 -19.23 4.24 -21.47
C VAL A 418 -20.71 4.03 -21.16
N THR A 419 -21.03 2.83 -20.70
CA THR A 419 -22.35 2.32 -20.28
C THR A 419 -22.67 2.61 -18.81
N ASN A 420 -21.74 3.24 -18.07
CA ASN A 420 -21.86 3.38 -16.62
C ASN A 420 -23.09 4.21 -16.21
N TYR A 421 -23.88 3.69 -15.27
CA TYR A 421 -25.09 4.34 -14.73
C TYR A 421 -24.82 5.78 -14.27
N HIS A 422 -23.80 6.01 -13.44
CA HIS A 422 -23.44 7.36 -12.96
C HIS A 422 -22.85 8.27 -14.05
N SER A 423 -22.73 7.78 -15.29
CA SER A 423 -22.33 8.57 -16.48
C SER A 423 -23.47 8.76 -17.48
N GLY A 424 -24.71 8.43 -17.09
CA GLY A 424 -25.91 8.56 -17.93
C GLY A 424 -26.32 7.24 -18.61
N GLY A 425 -25.84 6.09 -18.13
CA GLY A 425 -26.33 4.79 -18.58
C GLY A 425 -27.74 4.51 -18.05
N LYS A 426 -28.66 4.04 -18.90
CA LYS A 426 -30.03 3.70 -18.50
C LYS A 426 -30.10 2.23 -18.03
N PRO A 427 -30.52 1.93 -16.79
CA PRO A 427 -30.79 0.56 -16.36
C PRO A 427 -31.95 -0.02 -17.17
N THR A 428 -31.82 -1.26 -17.65
CA THR A 428 -32.83 -1.92 -18.50
C THR A 428 -32.81 -3.42 -18.25
N GLU A 429 -33.95 -4.08 -18.41
CA GLU A 429 -34.05 -5.53 -18.30
C GLU A 429 -33.20 -6.23 -19.35
N VAL A 430 -32.49 -7.28 -18.95
CA VAL A 430 -31.57 -8.01 -19.84
C VAL A 430 -32.33 -8.63 -21.01
N ARG A 431 -33.50 -9.23 -20.76
CA ARG A 431 -34.35 -9.79 -21.82
C ARG A 431 -34.74 -8.74 -22.84
N THR A 432 -35.11 -7.53 -22.43
CA THR A 432 -35.42 -6.42 -23.36
C THR A 432 -34.24 -6.10 -24.27
N LEU A 433 -33.01 -6.12 -23.76
CA LEU A 433 -31.81 -5.83 -24.55
C LEU A 433 -31.42 -6.98 -25.48
N LEU A 434 -31.70 -8.23 -25.09
CA LEU A 434 -31.29 -9.43 -25.83
C LEU A 434 -32.34 -9.94 -26.82
N ARG A 435 -33.62 -9.60 -26.65
CA ARG A 435 -34.72 -10.01 -27.55
C ARG A 435 -34.45 -9.78 -29.05
N PRO A 436 -33.82 -8.66 -29.47
CA PRO A 436 -33.49 -8.47 -30.89
C PRO A 436 -32.44 -9.44 -31.45
N PHE A 437 -31.73 -10.18 -30.58
CA PHE A 437 -30.61 -11.05 -30.96
C PHE A 437 -30.87 -12.53 -30.67
N ALA A 438 -31.84 -12.85 -29.81
CA ALA A 438 -32.20 -14.21 -29.44
C ALA A 438 -33.61 -14.29 -28.84
N SER A 439 -34.28 -15.42 -29.08
CA SER A 439 -35.61 -15.75 -28.55
C SER A 439 -35.60 -17.12 -27.85
N GLY A 440 -36.71 -17.46 -27.17
CA GLY A 440 -36.96 -18.79 -26.60
C GLY A 440 -35.82 -19.34 -25.73
N GLU A 441 -35.42 -20.58 -26.04
CA GLU A 441 -34.36 -21.29 -25.33
C GLU A 441 -32.98 -20.63 -25.50
N ASN A 442 -32.69 -20.08 -26.68
CA ASN A 442 -31.42 -19.41 -26.98
C ASN A 442 -31.24 -18.17 -26.08
N LEU A 443 -32.30 -17.38 -25.90
CA LEU A 443 -32.27 -16.26 -24.96
C LEU A 443 -31.95 -16.73 -23.53
N SER A 444 -32.61 -17.79 -23.09
CA SER A 444 -32.39 -18.38 -21.75
C SER A 444 -30.97 -18.94 -21.60
N LYS A 445 -30.40 -19.52 -22.66
CA LYS A 445 -29.01 -20.00 -22.70
C LYS A 445 -28.01 -18.86 -22.56
N ILE A 446 -28.23 -17.73 -23.24
CA ILE A 446 -27.38 -16.54 -23.12
C ILE A 446 -27.42 -15.99 -21.69
N GLU A 447 -28.59 -15.89 -21.08
CA GLU A 447 -28.73 -15.44 -19.68
C GLU A 447 -27.99 -16.35 -18.70
N LYS A 448 -28.11 -17.68 -18.88
CA LYS A 448 -27.36 -18.67 -18.10
C LYS A 448 -25.85 -18.48 -18.29
N THR A 449 -25.38 -18.30 -19.53
CA THR A 449 -23.95 -18.07 -19.83
C THR A 449 -23.43 -16.78 -19.20
N LEU A 450 -24.16 -15.67 -19.26
CA LEU A 450 -23.80 -14.41 -18.61
C LEU A 450 -23.72 -14.55 -17.09
N SER A 451 -24.74 -15.19 -16.50
CA SER A 451 -24.80 -15.45 -15.06
C SER A 451 -23.62 -16.31 -14.60
N LYS A 452 -23.32 -17.37 -15.36
CA LYS A 452 -22.18 -18.25 -15.12
C LYS A 452 -20.84 -17.52 -15.25
N ALA A 453 -20.66 -16.71 -16.29
CA ALA A 453 -19.44 -15.90 -16.48
C ALA A 453 -19.20 -14.95 -15.30
N GLY A 454 -20.25 -14.25 -14.84
CA GLY A 454 -20.15 -13.38 -13.66
C GLY A 454 -19.82 -14.14 -12.37
N TYR A 455 -20.47 -15.31 -12.17
CA TYR A 455 -20.21 -16.19 -11.04
C TYR A 455 -18.77 -16.71 -11.00
N ASP A 456 -18.30 -17.28 -12.12
CA ASP A 456 -16.95 -17.85 -12.24
C ASP A 456 -15.89 -16.76 -12.03
N ALA A 457 -16.11 -15.57 -12.58
CA ALA A 457 -15.24 -14.42 -12.38
C ALA A 457 -15.17 -13.97 -10.91
N ALA A 458 -16.31 -13.94 -10.21
CA ALA A 458 -16.35 -13.62 -8.78
C ALA A 458 -15.61 -14.69 -7.95
N LYS A 459 -15.81 -15.98 -8.26
CA LYS A 459 -15.14 -17.10 -7.60
C LYS A 459 -13.62 -17.05 -7.84
N ALA A 460 -13.18 -16.87 -9.08
CA ALA A 460 -11.77 -16.72 -9.45
C ALA A 460 -11.12 -15.53 -8.73
N LEU A 461 -11.79 -14.37 -8.71
CA LEU A 461 -11.32 -13.19 -7.99
C LEU A 461 -11.21 -13.46 -6.48
N SER A 462 -12.16 -14.21 -5.91
CA SER A 462 -12.18 -14.55 -4.48
C SER A 462 -11.05 -15.49 -4.06
N ARG A 463 -10.48 -16.31 -4.97
CA ARG A 463 -9.29 -17.14 -4.66
C ARG A 463 -8.08 -16.26 -4.32
N THR A 464 -7.95 -15.12 -5.01
CA THR A 464 -6.91 -14.12 -4.69
C THR A 464 -7.37 -13.14 -3.60
N TYR A 465 -8.67 -12.93 -3.41
CA TYR A 465 -9.21 -12.02 -2.39
C TYR A 465 -10.38 -12.66 -1.62
N PRO A 466 -10.14 -13.60 -0.69
CA PRO A 466 -11.20 -14.37 -0.03
C PRO A 466 -12.01 -13.54 0.98
N GLY A 467 -11.57 -12.31 1.27
CA GLY A 467 -12.35 -11.30 2.00
C GLY A 467 -13.48 -10.67 1.20
N LEU A 468 -13.57 -10.93 -0.11
CA LEU A 468 -14.69 -10.50 -0.92
C LEU A 468 -15.95 -11.29 -0.58
N ASN A 469 -17.06 -10.57 -0.58
CA ASN A 469 -18.39 -11.09 -0.31
C ASN A 469 -19.45 -10.53 -1.26
N MET A 470 -19.04 -9.64 -2.17
CA MET A 470 -19.88 -9.01 -3.18
C MET A 470 -19.00 -8.58 -4.36
N VAL A 471 -19.40 -8.93 -5.57
CA VAL A 471 -18.75 -8.54 -6.82
C VAL A 471 -19.82 -8.19 -7.84
N GLY A 472 -19.67 -7.07 -8.53
CA GLY A 472 -20.44 -6.73 -9.72
C GLY A 472 -19.56 -6.93 -10.95
N ALA A 473 -19.85 -7.92 -11.77
CA ALA A 473 -19.19 -8.15 -13.04
C ALA A 473 -19.90 -7.36 -14.15
N ASP A 474 -19.13 -6.56 -14.88
CA ASP A 474 -19.60 -5.78 -16.02
C ASP A 474 -19.20 -6.56 -17.28
N ILE A 475 -20.17 -7.14 -17.97
CA ILE A 475 -19.99 -8.08 -19.07
C ILE A 475 -20.58 -7.51 -20.35
N GLY A 476 -19.77 -7.44 -21.41
CA GLY A 476 -20.24 -7.10 -22.76
C GLY A 476 -20.49 -8.35 -23.59
N LEU A 477 -21.33 -8.24 -24.60
CA LEU A 477 -21.49 -9.24 -25.66
C LEU A 477 -20.99 -8.64 -26.97
N ASP A 478 -20.20 -9.39 -27.72
CA ASP A 478 -19.85 -9.03 -29.10
C ASP A 478 -20.93 -9.48 -30.09
N ASN A 479 -20.70 -9.19 -31.39
CA ASN A 479 -21.62 -9.55 -32.47
C ASN A 479 -21.80 -11.07 -32.65
N ARG A 480 -20.95 -11.91 -32.05
CA ARG A 480 -21.07 -13.38 -32.04
C ARG A 480 -21.70 -13.90 -30.74
N LEU A 481 -22.31 -13.01 -29.95
CA LEU A 481 -22.90 -13.31 -28.64
C LEU A 481 -21.90 -13.88 -27.63
N ARG A 482 -20.58 -13.65 -27.83
CA ARG A 482 -19.56 -14.09 -26.89
C ARG A 482 -19.47 -13.12 -25.71
N PRO A 483 -19.47 -13.61 -24.46
CA PRO A 483 -19.34 -12.77 -23.28
C PRO A 483 -17.89 -12.34 -23.04
N TRP A 484 -17.72 -11.06 -22.71
CA TRP A 484 -16.44 -10.44 -22.36
C TRP A 484 -16.54 -9.72 -21.02
N ILE A 485 -15.72 -10.11 -20.05
CA ILE A 485 -15.64 -9.47 -18.73
C ILE A 485 -14.82 -8.17 -18.85
N ILE A 486 -15.52 -7.05 -18.95
CA ILE A 486 -14.92 -5.71 -19.13
C ILE A 486 -14.32 -5.20 -17.82
N GLU A 487 -15.05 -5.35 -16.71
CA GLU A 487 -14.60 -4.94 -15.38
C GLU A 487 -15.26 -5.77 -14.26
N LEU A 488 -14.50 -6.03 -13.19
CA LEU A 488 -15.05 -6.51 -11.91
C LEU A 488 -15.04 -5.39 -10.86
N ASN A 489 -16.17 -5.15 -10.21
CA ASN A 489 -16.33 -4.16 -9.16
C ASN A 489 -16.47 -4.86 -7.81
N THR A 490 -15.60 -4.58 -6.84
CA THR A 490 -15.65 -5.18 -5.49
C THR A 490 -16.48 -4.38 -4.48
N ASN A 491 -16.94 -3.19 -4.89
CA ASN A 491 -17.90 -2.36 -4.15
C ASN A 491 -18.97 -1.84 -5.10
N PRO A 492 -19.74 -2.73 -5.76
CA PRO A 492 -20.75 -2.32 -6.71
C PRO A 492 -21.92 -1.62 -5.97
N ASP A 493 -22.54 -0.64 -6.63
CA ASP A 493 -23.80 -0.05 -6.15
C ASP A 493 -24.95 -1.07 -6.29
N PRO A 494 -25.58 -1.50 -5.18
CA PRO A 494 -26.71 -2.42 -5.23
C PRO A 494 -28.04 -1.73 -5.54
N TYR A 495 -28.13 -0.40 -5.47
CA TYR A 495 -29.39 0.31 -5.64
C TYR A 495 -29.85 0.40 -7.10
N ILE A 496 -28.94 0.20 -8.07
CA ILE A 496 -29.26 0.17 -9.50
C ILE A 496 -30.38 -0.82 -9.85
N PHE A 497 -30.52 -1.90 -9.08
CA PHE A 497 -31.55 -2.92 -9.30
C PHE A 497 -32.98 -2.44 -8.96
N ARG A 498 -33.14 -1.32 -8.23
CA ARG A 498 -34.47 -0.73 -7.94
C ARG A 498 -35.21 -0.26 -9.20
N HIS A 499 -34.47 -0.01 -10.27
CA HIS A 499 -35.00 0.45 -11.55
C HIS A 499 -35.62 -0.66 -12.40
N LEU A 500 -35.45 -1.94 -12.03
CA LEU A 500 -36.14 -3.05 -12.70
C LEU A 500 -37.63 -3.05 -12.35
N ALA A 501 -38.47 -3.53 -13.26
CA ALA A 501 -39.88 -3.74 -12.97
C ALA A 501 -40.04 -4.85 -11.93
N ASP A 502 -39.33 -5.97 -12.12
CA ASP A 502 -39.27 -7.04 -11.12
C ASP A 502 -38.53 -6.61 -9.84
N LYS A 503 -39.32 -6.27 -8.82
CA LYS A 503 -38.81 -5.86 -7.50
C LYS A 503 -38.24 -7.02 -6.70
N SER A 504 -38.46 -8.28 -7.08
CA SER A 504 -37.91 -9.45 -6.39
C SER A 504 -36.37 -9.45 -6.46
N ILE A 505 -35.81 -9.12 -7.63
CA ILE A 505 -34.36 -8.99 -7.85
C ILE A 505 -33.78 -7.90 -6.93
N ALA A 506 -34.40 -6.71 -6.92
CA ALA A 506 -33.98 -5.60 -6.08
C ALA A 506 -34.02 -5.99 -4.58
N ARG A 507 -35.11 -6.62 -4.12
CA ARG A 507 -35.25 -7.10 -2.74
C ARG A 507 -34.15 -8.09 -2.38
N LYS A 508 -33.85 -9.06 -3.25
CA LYS A 508 -32.79 -10.06 -3.06
C LYS A 508 -31.41 -9.40 -2.95
N VAL A 509 -31.00 -8.59 -3.93
CA VAL A 509 -29.70 -7.91 -3.94
C VAL A 509 -29.51 -7.03 -2.70
N LEU A 510 -30.53 -6.25 -2.32
CA LEU A 510 -30.47 -5.37 -1.16
C LEU A 510 -30.47 -6.14 0.17
N SER A 511 -31.21 -7.25 0.28
CA SER A 511 -31.17 -8.14 1.45
C SER A 511 -29.75 -8.68 1.68
N TYR A 512 -29.08 -9.13 0.63
CA TYR A 512 -27.68 -9.56 0.71
C TYR A 512 -26.75 -8.39 1.06
N ALA A 513 -26.90 -7.23 0.42
CA ALA A 513 -26.06 -6.06 0.72
C ALA A 513 -26.18 -5.60 2.19
N ARG A 514 -27.38 -5.62 2.77
CA ARG A 514 -27.62 -5.34 4.21
C ARG A 514 -26.97 -6.37 5.12
N ALA A 515 -27.19 -7.66 4.83
CA ALA A 515 -26.57 -8.75 5.60
C ALA A 515 -25.03 -8.69 5.60
N LEU A 516 -24.45 -8.11 4.55
CA LEU A 516 -23.01 -7.88 4.41
C LEU A 516 -22.51 -6.56 5.01
N LYS A 517 -23.40 -5.76 5.61
CA LYS A 517 -23.14 -4.40 6.11
C LYS A 517 -22.53 -3.49 5.04
N ARG A 518 -23.00 -3.62 3.79
CA ARG A 518 -22.59 -2.78 2.65
C ARG A 518 -23.47 -1.55 2.44
N ILE A 519 -24.69 -1.60 2.96
CA ILE A 519 -25.65 -0.50 2.97
C ILE A 519 -26.34 -0.45 4.35
N PRO A 520 -26.92 0.69 4.75
CA PRO A 520 -27.61 0.82 6.03
C PRO A 520 -28.74 -0.21 6.21
N PRO A 521 -29.07 -0.59 7.46
CA PRO A 521 -30.25 -1.40 7.75
C PRO A 521 -31.51 -0.73 7.18
N ALA A 522 -32.54 -1.52 6.87
CA ALA A 522 -33.81 -0.94 6.46
C ALA A 522 -34.33 -0.05 7.61
N LYS A 523 -34.71 1.20 7.31
CA LYS A 523 -35.45 2.01 8.29
C LYS A 523 -36.70 1.22 8.67
N SER A 524 -36.93 1.01 9.97
CA SER A 524 -38.23 0.54 10.44
C SER A 524 -39.29 1.51 9.92
N LYS A 525 -40.38 1.00 9.36
CA LYS A 525 -41.55 1.86 9.14
C LYS A 525 -41.95 2.42 10.51
N PRO A 526 -42.30 3.71 10.64
CA PRO A 526 -42.90 4.20 11.88
C PRO A 526 -44.09 3.30 12.21
N LYS A 527 -44.17 2.81 13.46
CA LYS A 527 -45.36 2.12 13.95
C LYS A 527 -46.52 3.10 13.74
N ARG A 528 -47.52 2.71 12.93
CA ARG A 528 -48.83 3.35 13.00
C ARG A 528 -49.34 3.07 14.41
N TYR A 529 -49.31 4.06 15.29
CA TYR A 529 -50.12 4.02 16.49
C TYR A 529 -51.57 4.07 16.00
N SER A 530 -52.31 3.00 16.26
CA SER A 530 -53.76 2.99 16.11
C SER A 530 -54.33 3.94 17.15
N ASN A 531 -54.91 5.06 16.73
CA ASN A 531 -55.79 5.84 17.59
C ASN A 531 -57.05 4.99 17.83
N ARG A 532 -57.10 4.33 18.98
CA ARG A 532 -58.34 3.90 19.62
C ARG A 532 -58.28 4.34 21.08
N SER A 533 -59.44 4.82 21.53
CA SER A 533 -59.83 5.24 22.88
C SER A 533 -59.11 6.45 23.47
N LEU A 534 -59.71 7.62 23.27
CA LEU A 534 -60.04 8.59 24.32
C LEU A 534 -61.26 9.38 23.83
N SER A 535 -62.43 8.74 23.95
CA SER A 535 -63.71 9.44 24.07
C SER A 535 -64.33 9.01 25.40
N ARG A 536 -65.06 9.96 26.01
CA ARG A 536 -65.79 9.92 27.29
C ARG A 536 -65.08 10.57 28.47
N ASN A 537 -65.17 11.90 28.49
CA ASN A 537 -65.93 12.60 29.53
C ASN A 537 -67.16 13.22 28.87
N THR A 538 -68.27 12.50 28.96
CA THR A 538 -69.64 12.88 29.35
C THR A 538 -70.42 11.58 29.44
#